data_AF-A0A939BC20-F1
#
_entry.id   AF-A0A939BC20-F1
#
_cell.length_a   1.000
_cell.length_b   1.000
_cell.length_c   1.000
_cell.angle_alpha   90.00
_cell.angle_beta   90.00
_cell.angle_gamma   90.00
#
_symmetry.space_group_name_H-M   'P 1'
#
loop_
_entity.id
_entity.type
_entity.pdbx_description
1 polymer ?
#
loop_
_entity_poly.entity_id
_entity_poly.type
_entity_poly.pdbx_seq_one_letter_code
_entity_poly.pdbx_strand_id
1 'polypeptide(L)'
;MFRFQKKACTKETMGTVVKKRYNGDTWFLTVSYTVEGVPYKRTEQLRYRPVKTYRAIGIPVGMRSSASLGQVQVGDAVRVCYNPQKPKRAYLPDNEDFLFT
;
A
#
# COMPACT_ATOMS: atom_id res chain seq x y z
N MET A 1 12.46 14.35 -13.11
CA MET A 1 11.52 13.28 -12.69
C MET A 1 10.41 13.91 -11.85
N PHE A 2 9.17 13.97 -12.33
CA PHE A 2 8.07 14.59 -11.57
C PHE A 2 7.72 13.74 -10.33
N ARG A 3 7.81 14.32 -9.13
CA ARG A 3 7.40 13.67 -7.88
C ARG A 3 5.90 13.37 -7.92
N PHE A 4 5.50 12.20 -7.42
CA PHE A 4 4.11 11.83 -7.26
C PHE A 4 3.41 12.81 -6.29
N GLN A 5 2.30 13.41 -6.72
CA GLN A 5 1.57 14.40 -5.95
C GLN A 5 0.33 13.76 -5.33
N LYS A 6 0.44 13.28 -4.08
CA LYS A 6 -0.69 12.73 -3.32
C LYS A 6 -1.86 13.72 -3.21
N LYS A 7 -1.57 15.01 -3.01
CA LYS A 7 -2.57 16.10 -2.91
C LYS A 7 -3.52 16.21 -4.10
N ALA A 8 -3.08 15.77 -5.29
CA ALA A 8 -3.90 15.80 -6.50
C ALA A 8 -4.82 14.57 -6.63
N CYS A 9 -4.68 13.57 -5.77
CA CYS A 9 -5.52 12.38 -5.72
C CYS A 9 -6.68 12.63 -4.74
N THR A 10 -7.78 13.16 -5.27
CA THR A 10 -8.90 13.67 -4.47
C THR A 10 -10.14 12.79 -4.50
N LYS A 11 -10.19 11.78 -5.38
CA LYS A 11 -11.29 10.83 -5.46
C LYS A 11 -10.88 9.47 -4.92
N GLU A 12 -11.82 8.77 -4.31
CA GLU A 12 -11.63 7.43 -3.77
C GLU A 12 -12.49 6.42 -4.56
N THR A 13 -12.00 5.19 -4.67
CA THR A 13 -12.76 4.05 -5.18
C THR A 13 -12.28 2.77 -4.51
N MET A 14 -13.07 1.70 -4.63
CA MET A 14 -12.65 0.37 -4.23
C MET A 14 -11.94 -0.30 -5.41
N GLY A 15 -10.74 -0.82 -5.15
CA GLY A 15 -10.01 -1.69 -6.04
C GLY A 15 -9.96 -3.11 -5.49
N THR A 16 -9.57 -4.05 -6.34
CA THR A 16 -9.39 -5.45 -5.99
C THR A 16 -7.92 -5.80 -6.10
N VAL A 17 -7.37 -6.47 -5.10
CA VAL A 17 -5.99 -6.98 -5.15
C VAL A 17 -5.93 -8.10 -6.19
N VAL A 18 -5.16 -7.90 -7.25
CA VAL A 18 -4.99 -8.87 -8.34
C VAL A 18 -3.66 -9.60 -8.28
N LYS A 19 -2.69 -9.09 -7.50
CA LYS A 19 -1.39 -9.72 -7.33
C LYS A 19 -0.77 -9.34 -5.99
N LYS A 20 -0.18 -10.33 -5.32
CA LYS A 20 0.70 -10.16 -4.17
C LYS A 20 1.99 -10.91 -4.45
N ARG A 21 3.14 -10.22 -4.45
CA ARG A 21 4.45 -10.81 -4.77
C ARG A 21 5.50 -10.42 -3.75
N TYR A 22 6.40 -11.34 -3.43
CA TYR A 22 7.62 -11.06 -2.67
C TYR A 22 8.79 -10.97 -3.64
N ASN A 23 9.68 -10.00 -3.47
CA ASN A 23 10.87 -9.84 -4.33
C ASN A 23 12.19 -10.31 -3.68
N GLY A 24 12.13 -10.92 -2.50
CA GLY A 24 13.32 -11.29 -1.71
C GLY A 24 13.62 -10.32 -0.55
N ASP A 25 12.96 -9.16 -0.54
CA ASP A 25 13.12 -8.15 0.52
C ASP A 25 11.74 -7.70 1.04
N THR A 26 10.89 -7.20 0.15
CA THR A 26 9.59 -6.62 0.49
C THR A 26 8.45 -7.19 -0.35
N TRP A 27 7.25 -7.11 0.22
CA TRP A 27 6.02 -7.51 -0.47
C TRP A 27 5.52 -6.35 -1.33
N PHE A 28 5.03 -6.66 -2.53
CA PHE A 28 4.36 -5.73 -3.42
C PHE A 28 2.93 -6.21 -3.68
N LEU A 29 2.00 -5.26 -3.68
CA LEU A 29 0.61 -5.47 -4.03
C LEU A 29 0.30 -4.76 -5.33
N THR A 30 -0.40 -5.43 -6.24
CA THR A 30 -1.03 -4.82 -7.40
C THR A 30 -2.54 -4.85 -7.22
N VAL A 31 -3.15 -3.68 -7.30
CA VAL A 31 -4.59 -3.45 -7.16
C VAL A 31 -5.13 -3.01 -8.51
N SER A 32 -6.23 -3.63 -8.94
CA SER A 32 -7.00 -3.22 -10.11
C SER A 32 -8.22 -2.42 -9.65
N TYR A 33 -8.50 -1.28 -10.27
CA TYR A 33 -9.65 -0.44 -9.94
C TYR A 33 -10.21 0.17 -11.21
N THR A 34 -11.49 0.52 -11.19
CA THR A 34 -12.19 1.05 -12.37
C THR A 34 -12.60 2.49 -12.10
N VAL A 35 -12.37 3.37 -13.09
CA VAL A 35 -12.83 4.76 -13.08
C VAL A 35 -13.58 4.98 -14.38
N GLU A 36 -14.88 5.31 -14.28
CA GLU A 36 -15.74 5.57 -15.46
C GLU A 36 -15.71 4.43 -16.50
N GLY A 37 -15.71 3.19 -16.03
CA GLY A 37 -15.67 1.99 -16.88
C GLY A 37 -14.27 1.60 -17.40
N VAL A 38 -13.25 2.44 -17.19
CA VAL A 38 -11.88 2.16 -17.62
C VAL A 38 -11.08 1.50 -16.49
N PRO A 39 -10.47 0.32 -16.71
CA PRO A 39 -9.67 -0.36 -15.69
C PRO A 39 -8.25 0.24 -15.60
N TYR A 40 -7.80 0.44 -14.38
CA TYR A 40 -6.46 0.89 -14.03
C TYR A 40 -5.82 -0.07 -13.04
N LYS A 41 -4.48 -0.07 -12.99
CA LYS A 41 -3.71 -0.87 -12.05
C LYS A 41 -2.73 0.01 -11.29
N ARG A 42 -2.63 -0.24 -9.99
CA ARG A 42 -1.66 0.40 -9.11
C ARG A 42 -0.84 -0.65 -8.38
N THR A 43 0.48 -0.53 -8.45
CA THR A 43 1.40 -1.41 -7.70
C THR A 43 2.12 -0.60 -6.65
N GLU A 44 2.09 -1.06 -5.40
CA GLU A 44 2.79 -0.44 -4.27
C GLU A 44 3.53 -1.48 -3.43
N GLN A 45 4.63 -1.06 -2.82
CA GLN A 45 5.29 -1.83 -1.77
C GLN A 45 4.38 -1.81 -0.54
N LEU A 46 4.17 -2.98 0.07
CA LEU A 46 3.43 -3.13 1.30
C LEU A 46 4.22 -2.49 2.43
N ARG A 47 3.57 -1.59 3.15
CA ARG A 47 4.10 -0.91 4.31
C ARG A 47 3.70 -1.64 5.57
N TYR A 48 4.41 -1.33 6.65
CA TYR A 48 4.25 -2.02 7.91
C TYR A 48 4.39 -1.04 9.06
N ARG A 49 3.64 -1.32 10.12
CA ARG A 49 3.74 -0.63 11.41
C ARG A 49 4.41 -1.53 12.45
N PRO A 50 5.29 -0.97 13.29
CA PRO A 50 5.79 -1.69 14.47
C PRO A 50 4.62 -1.97 15.42
N VAL A 51 4.48 -3.23 15.83
CA VAL A 51 3.47 -3.66 16.81
C VAL A 51 4.09 -3.76 18.19
N LYS A 52 5.33 -4.29 18.27
CA LYS A 52 6.03 -4.48 19.54
C LYS A 52 7.53 -4.41 19.32
N THR A 53 8.22 -3.60 20.12
CA THR A 53 9.67 -3.59 20.19
C THR A 53 10.11 -4.33 21.45
N TYR A 54 10.93 -5.37 21.28
CA TYR A 54 11.51 -6.13 22.37
C TYR A 54 12.80 -5.46 22.82
N ARG A 55 12.98 -5.31 24.13
CA ARG A 55 14.15 -4.67 24.72
C ARG A 55 14.79 -5.58 25.77
N ALA A 56 16.12 -5.60 25.80
CA ALA A 56 16.92 -6.17 26.87
C ALA A 56 17.77 -5.06 27.48
N ILE A 57 17.65 -4.83 28.79
CA ILE A 57 18.41 -3.78 29.50
C ILE A 57 18.29 -2.41 28.80
N GLY A 58 17.06 -2.05 28.40
CA GLY A 58 16.79 -0.79 27.68
C GLY A 58 17.20 -0.76 26.20
N ILE A 59 17.96 -1.74 25.70
CA ILE A 59 18.43 -1.81 24.31
C ILE A 59 17.41 -2.58 23.44
N PRO A 60 16.95 -2.04 22.29
CA PRO A 60 16.12 -2.78 21.35
C PRO A 60 16.85 -4.00 20.77
N VAL A 61 16.32 -5.19 21.02
CA VAL A 61 16.89 -6.47 20.54
C VAL A 61 16.05 -7.13 19.44
N GLY A 62 14.85 -6.61 19.19
CA GLY A 62 14.00 -7.13 18.14
C GLY A 62 12.71 -6.33 18.00
N MET A 63 12.00 -6.55 16.90
CA MET A 63 10.74 -5.89 16.62
C MET A 63 9.78 -6.83 15.91
N ARG A 64 8.53 -6.85 16.35
CA ARG A 64 7.40 -7.46 15.65
C ARG A 64 6.63 -6.36 14.94
N SER A 65 6.35 -6.57 13.66
CA SER A 65 5.61 -5.63 12.82
C SER A 65 4.39 -6.29 12.20
N SER A 66 3.43 -5.47 11.78
CA SER A 66 2.24 -5.90 11.04
C SER A 66 2.11 -5.07 9.77
N ALA A 67 1.61 -5.67 8.69
CA ALA A 67 1.33 -4.93 7.46
C ALA A 67 0.25 -3.87 7.72
N SER A 68 0.41 -2.68 7.12
CA SER A 68 -0.53 -1.55 7.23
C SER A 68 -1.94 -1.93 6.81
N LEU A 69 -2.03 -2.68 5.70
CA LEU A 69 -3.27 -3.20 5.15
C LEU A 69 -3.79 -4.48 5.83
N GLY A 70 -3.19 -4.89 6.96
CA GLY A 70 -3.54 -6.14 7.63
C GLY A 70 -3.22 -7.38 6.79
N GLN A 71 -4.01 -8.45 6.97
CA GLN A 71 -3.84 -9.72 6.25
C GLN A 71 -4.49 -9.68 4.86
N VAL A 72 -4.03 -8.78 3.99
CA VAL A 72 -4.57 -8.64 2.64
C VAL A 72 -4.11 -9.78 1.71
N GLN A 73 -5.04 -10.35 0.95
CA GLN A 73 -4.88 -11.43 -0.01
C GLN A 73 -5.35 -11.02 -1.42
N VAL A 74 -5.08 -11.87 -2.40
CA VAL A 74 -5.60 -11.68 -3.77
C VAL A 74 -7.10 -11.91 -3.74
N GLY A 75 -7.85 -11.02 -4.37
CA GLY A 75 -9.32 -10.99 -4.33
C GLY A 75 -9.89 -9.98 -3.33
N ASP A 76 -9.10 -9.55 -2.34
CA ASP A 76 -9.59 -8.61 -1.34
C ASP A 76 -9.83 -7.22 -1.94
N ALA A 77 -10.87 -6.57 -1.42
CA ALA A 77 -11.17 -5.19 -1.74
C ALA A 77 -10.31 -4.25 -0.89
N VAL A 78 -9.66 -3.29 -1.54
CA VAL A 78 -8.83 -2.27 -0.88
C VAL A 78 -9.15 -0.89 -1.44
N ARG A 79 -9.03 0.13 -0.61
CA ARG A 79 -9.29 1.50 -1.00
C ARG A 79 -8.19 2.04 -1.90
N VAL A 80 -8.57 2.84 -2.89
CA VAL A 80 -7.65 3.49 -3.83
C VAL A 80 -8.01 4.96 -3.95
N CYS A 81 -7.07 5.85 -3.64
CA CYS A 81 -7.19 7.27 -3.89
C CYS A 81 -6.52 7.60 -5.23
N TYR A 82 -7.23 8.26 -6.14
CA TYR A 82 -6.75 8.56 -7.49
C TYR A 82 -6.97 10.02 -7.87
N ASN A 83 -6.15 10.51 -8.81
CA ASN A 83 -6.32 11.82 -9.41
C ASN A 83 -7.41 11.75 -10.51
N PRO A 84 -8.53 12.50 -10.38
CA PRO A 84 -9.61 12.44 -11.37
C PRO A 84 -9.19 12.89 -12.78
N GLN A 85 -8.24 13.82 -12.90
CA GLN A 85 -7.70 14.26 -14.20
C GLN A 85 -6.68 13.26 -14.77
N LYS A 86 -6.10 12.40 -13.93
CA LYS A 86 -5.10 11.41 -14.35
C LYS A 86 -5.21 10.13 -13.50
N PRO A 87 -6.23 9.28 -13.73
CA PRO A 87 -6.56 8.17 -12.83
C PRO A 87 -5.44 7.16 -12.57
N LYS A 88 -4.50 7.00 -13.52
CA LYS A 88 -3.28 6.19 -13.36
C LYS A 88 -2.37 6.67 -12.22
N ARG A 89 -2.48 7.95 -11.81
CA ARG A 89 -1.86 8.48 -10.59
C ARG A 89 -2.80 8.18 -9.43
N ALA A 90 -2.48 7.13 -8.70
CA ALA A 90 -3.23 6.68 -7.54
C ALA A 90 -2.30 6.15 -6.47
N TYR A 91 -2.83 5.96 -5.26
CA TYR A 91 -2.15 5.30 -4.14
C TYR A 91 -3.14 4.57 -3.23
N LEU A 92 -2.61 3.70 -2.37
CA LEU A 92 -3.41 2.99 -1.37
C LEU A 92 -3.36 3.80 -0.05
N PRO A 93 -4.44 4.48 0.35
CA PRO A 93 -4.43 5.36 1.52
C PRO A 93 -4.25 4.62 2.85
N ASP A 94 -4.61 3.33 2.88
CA ASP A 94 -4.47 2.50 4.07
C ASP A 94 -3.09 1.81 4.14
N ASN A 95 -2.18 2.16 3.22
CA ASN A 95 -0.81 1.64 3.11
C ASN A 95 0.24 2.73 3.38
N GLU A 96 0.08 3.50 4.46
CA GLU A 96 0.87 4.72 4.71
C GLU A 96 1.94 4.63 5.79
N ASP A 97 2.13 3.48 6.46
CA ASP A 97 3.14 3.36 7.52
C ASP A 97 4.59 3.36 6.98
N PHE A 98 5.51 2.71 7.71
CA PHE A 98 6.92 2.68 7.39
C PHE A 98 7.21 1.69 6.26
N LEU A 99 8.15 2.06 5.41
CA LEU A 99 8.83 1.11 4.55
C LEU A 99 9.84 0.35 5.41
N PHE A 100 9.77 -0.98 5.41
CA PHE A 100 10.96 -1.75 5.76
C PHE A 100 11.89 -1.63 4.56
N THR A 101 13.04 -1.00 4.81
CA THR A 101 14.18 -0.85 3.91
C THR A 101 15.41 -1.35 4.64
#